data_AF-B3QPM0-F1
#
_entry.id   AF-B3QPM0-F1
#
_cell.length_a   1.000
_cell.length_b   1.000
_cell.length_c   1.000
_cell.angle_alpha   90.00
_cell.angle_beta   90.00
_cell.angle_gamma   90.00
#
_symmetry.space_group_name_H-M   'P 1'
#
loop_
_entity.id
_entity.type
_entity.pdbx_description
1 polymer ?
#
loop_
_entity_poly.entity_id
_entity_poly.type
_entity_poly.pdbx_seq_one_letter_code
_entity_poly.pdbx_strand_id
1 'polypeptide(L)'
;MHERIAIIAITETGIALGHSLKSLLVADGFAGCGLFSSRAFEGVETIESVPAFVRQSFGSFDAFIFIGSLGICVRSIAPVLQSKHTDPAVINCDESGRFVQSVLSGHTGGANALAGRLARLLGAQAVLSTSSDVQGLWPLDILGREEGWSVEFASPVAGESMTTVMAVFVNHEPTTLLLDVRDSLTDQLERTAPPFVTIAYRFEDVDFSACRLLIAVTPRLIEVPVQTIFYRPKVLCVGVGSERGIDSERFVRSIMAELAAVRLSPRSIRSVGSVDFKMDEQAFIAFAEACGTTLTGFAPEQLESVGLVPNPSDVVFRKTGVHSVSEASAALLSGENWWLVEKQKVALAGIPEGQPRHYTFAVSLLRGAERRGRIAIVGAGPGDPELVTVKGRRYLEQADLILYAGSLVPEKLTHYARPGALVRSSASLSLEEQFALMEQFYRQGKFVVRLHTGDPSIYGAIMEQMAFFDAGGMEYEIVPGVSSFQAAAAVLQSQFTVPEKVQTIILTRGSGRTPVPDKERLSELARARATMCIYLSAEWSDEVQFELLEHYPPDTPVAVCYRLTWDDQQVWRGRLDGLSALVRQSGKTRTVLLVVGEVIGARGGRSKLYDPSFTHGFREGHGA
;
A
#
# COMPACT_ATOMS: atom_id res chain seq x y z
N MET A 1 19.08 4.73 -5.56
CA MET A 1 19.17 5.80 -4.55
C MET A 1 20.47 6.54 -4.83
N HIS A 2 20.52 7.87 -4.76
CA HIS A 2 21.78 8.61 -4.98
C HIS A 2 22.67 8.42 -3.76
N GLU A 3 23.78 7.72 -3.87
CA GLU A 3 24.66 7.43 -2.74
C GLU A 3 25.75 8.48 -2.60
N ARG A 4 26.18 9.08 -3.71
CA ARG A 4 27.22 10.12 -3.78
C ARG A 4 26.67 11.40 -4.39
N ILE A 5 26.61 12.46 -3.59
CA ILE A 5 26.08 13.77 -4.00
C ILE A 5 27.17 14.84 -3.84
N ALA A 6 27.42 15.61 -4.90
CA ALA A 6 28.30 16.77 -4.86
C ALA A 6 27.48 18.07 -4.79
N ILE A 7 27.59 18.80 -3.67
CA ILE A 7 27.02 20.14 -3.49
C ILE A 7 28.10 21.16 -3.85
N ILE A 8 27.82 22.07 -4.79
CA ILE A 8 28.78 23.05 -5.28
C ILE A 8 28.24 24.45 -4.98
N ALA A 9 29.01 25.26 -4.25
CA ALA A 9 28.66 26.65 -3.94
C ALA A 9 29.91 27.56 -4.04
N ILE A 10 29.73 28.82 -4.44
CA ILE A 10 30.85 29.75 -4.69
C ILE A 10 30.81 30.99 -3.77
N THR A 11 29.62 31.42 -3.36
CA THR A 11 29.40 32.59 -2.51
C THR A 11 29.24 32.20 -1.04
N GLU A 12 29.50 33.13 -0.12
CA GLU A 12 29.31 32.89 1.33
C GLU A 12 27.88 32.47 1.67
N THR A 13 26.88 33.15 1.11
CA THR A 13 25.46 32.79 1.28
C THR A 13 25.17 31.39 0.73
N GLY A 14 25.70 31.06 -0.46
CA GLY A 14 25.54 29.74 -1.05
C GLY A 14 26.21 28.63 -0.22
N ILE A 15 27.35 28.92 0.42
CA ILE A 15 28.06 27.98 1.29
C ILE A 15 27.27 27.75 2.58
N ALA A 16 26.71 28.78 3.19
CA ALA A 16 25.84 28.65 4.35
C ALA A 16 24.59 27.78 4.05
N LEU A 17 23.97 28.00 2.90
CA LEU A 17 22.89 27.13 2.41
C LEU A 17 23.40 25.71 2.14
N GLY A 18 24.60 25.56 1.57
CA GLY A 18 25.25 24.26 1.33
C GLY A 18 25.49 23.45 2.60
N HIS A 19 25.95 24.06 3.69
CA HIS A 19 26.10 23.41 4.99
C HIS A 19 24.76 22.97 5.58
N SER A 20 23.76 23.86 5.49
CA SER A 20 22.40 23.57 5.96
C SER A 20 21.80 22.40 5.18
N LEU A 21 21.93 22.43 3.86
CA LEU A 21 21.43 21.40 2.97
C LEU A 21 22.16 20.06 3.18
N LYS A 22 23.49 20.07 3.32
CA LYS A 22 24.27 18.88 3.64
C LYS A 22 23.78 18.23 4.94
N SER A 23 23.54 19.04 5.98
CA SER A 23 23.05 18.55 7.27
C SER A 23 21.65 17.93 7.15
N LEU A 24 20.75 18.58 6.42
CA LEU A 24 19.40 18.07 6.14
C LEU A 24 19.45 16.77 5.33
N LEU A 25 20.28 16.69 4.29
CA LEU A 25 20.44 15.49 3.47
C LEU A 25 21.00 14.31 4.28
N VAL A 26 21.97 14.54 5.16
CA VAL A 26 22.51 13.51 6.06
C VAL A 26 21.44 13.02 7.03
N ALA A 27 20.67 13.94 7.64
CA ALA A 27 19.54 13.58 8.50
C ALA A 27 18.43 12.81 7.74
N ASP A 28 18.31 13.04 6.45
CA ASP A 28 17.36 12.40 5.53
C ASP A 28 17.94 11.13 4.84
N GLY A 29 19.10 10.64 5.33
CA GLY A 29 19.68 9.34 4.95
C GLY A 29 20.75 9.36 3.85
N PHE A 30 21.15 10.53 3.34
CA PHE A 30 22.19 10.66 2.32
C PHE A 30 23.58 10.91 2.94
N ALA A 31 24.26 9.84 3.36
CA ALA A 31 25.55 9.95 4.03
C ALA A 31 26.71 10.43 3.11
N GLY A 32 26.67 10.13 1.81
CA GLY A 32 27.74 10.45 0.86
C GLY A 32 27.66 11.85 0.23
N CYS A 33 27.39 12.88 1.03
CA CYS A 33 27.27 14.27 0.55
C CYS A 33 28.58 15.07 0.76
N GLY A 34 29.21 15.50 -0.34
CA GLY A 34 30.36 16.42 -0.33
C GLY A 34 29.93 17.87 -0.59
N LEU A 35 30.62 18.85 0.00
CA LEU A 35 30.42 20.28 -0.27
C LEU A 35 31.72 20.85 -0.83
N PHE A 36 31.64 21.46 -2.01
CA PHE A 36 32.79 21.87 -2.82
C PHE A 36 32.71 23.35 -3.19
N SER A 37 33.85 24.04 -3.20
CA SER A 37 33.94 25.44 -3.62
C SER A 37 35.28 25.78 -4.24
N SER A 38 35.30 26.74 -5.17
CA SER A 38 36.55 27.27 -5.73
C SER A 38 37.27 28.24 -4.80
N ARG A 39 36.73 28.48 -3.60
CA ARG A 39 37.32 29.29 -2.54
C ARG A 39 37.43 28.44 -1.27
N ALA A 40 38.41 28.74 -0.43
CA ALA A 40 38.58 28.05 0.83
C ALA A 40 37.54 28.52 1.85
N PHE A 41 36.75 27.57 2.36
CA PHE A 41 35.79 27.75 3.45
C PHE A 41 35.93 26.58 4.44
N GLU A 42 35.57 26.79 5.70
CA GLU A 42 35.65 25.74 6.73
C GLU A 42 34.67 24.60 6.42
N GLY A 43 35.14 23.35 6.49
CA GLY A 43 34.28 22.17 6.22
C GLY A 43 33.85 22.02 4.75
N VAL A 44 34.50 22.73 3.83
CA VAL A 44 34.28 22.70 2.38
C VAL A 44 35.54 22.25 1.66
N GLU A 45 35.40 21.31 0.72
CA GLU A 45 36.52 20.85 -0.11
C GLU A 45 36.83 21.89 -1.20
N THR A 46 38.08 22.34 -1.24
CA THR A 46 38.51 23.37 -2.20
C THR A 46 38.83 22.73 -3.55
N ILE A 47 38.21 23.23 -4.60
CA ILE A 47 38.40 22.79 -6.00
C ILE A 47 39.08 23.89 -6.82
N GLU A 48 39.80 23.53 -7.89
CA GLU A 48 40.47 24.50 -8.76
C GLU A 48 39.46 25.46 -9.42
N SER A 49 38.43 24.89 -10.02
CA SER A 49 37.29 25.61 -10.57
C SER A 49 36.10 24.66 -10.73
N VAL A 50 34.90 25.21 -10.74
CA VAL A 50 33.67 24.41 -10.92
C VAL A 50 33.70 23.61 -12.24
N PRO A 51 34.04 24.18 -13.42
CA PRO A 51 34.09 23.41 -14.66
C PRO A 51 35.17 22.31 -14.67
N ALA A 52 36.34 22.57 -14.08
CA ALA A 52 37.42 21.57 -14.01
C ALA A 52 37.01 20.38 -13.13
N PHE A 53 36.44 20.66 -11.94
CA PHE A 53 35.92 19.64 -11.05
C PHE A 53 34.84 18.80 -11.72
N VAL A 54 33.82 19.44 -12.30
CA VAL A 54 32.74 18.75 -13.00
C VAL A 54 33.30 17.85 -14.09
N ARG A 55 34.25 18.32 -14.91
CA ARG A 55 34.87 17.50 -15.97
C ARG A 55 35.60 16.27 -15.43
N GLN A 56 36.24 16.38 -14.27
CA GLN A 56 36.99 15.27 -13.68
C GLN A 56 36.08 14.26 -12.96
N SER A 57 34.97 14.72 -12.38
CA SER A 57 34.17 13.94 -11.44
C SER A 57 32.75 13.60 -11.91
N PHE A 58 32.34 14.01 -13.12
CA PHE A 58 30.95 13.87 -13.58
C PHE A 58 30.39 12.45 -13.46
N GLY A 59 31.17 11.43 -13.82
CA GLY A 59 30.78 10.02 -13.69
C GLY A 59 31.04 9.40 -12.30
N SER A 60 31.62 10.17 -11.37
CA SER A 60 31.99 9.71 -10.02
C SER A 60 30.96 10.07 -8.95
N PHE A 61 29.95 10.88 -9.29
CA PHE A 61 28.83 11.22 -8.42
C PHE A 61 27.52 10.81 -9.08
N ASP A 62 26.52 10.48 -8.26
CA ASP A 62 25.19 10.10 -8.74
C ASP A 62 24.31 11.34 -8.92
N ALA A 63 24.66 12.45 -8.25
CA ALA A 63 24.00 13.73 -8.40
C ALA A 63 24.92 14.92 -8.11
N PHE A 64 24.65 16.04 -8.80
CA PHE A 64 25.27 17.34 -8.57
C PHE A 64 24.20 18.38 -8.20
N ILE A 65 24.42 19.10 -7.10
CA ILE A 65 23.57 20.20 -6.63
C ILE A 65 24.37 21.49 -6.70
N PHE A 66 24.06 22.34 -7.66
CA PHE A 66 24.66 23.67 -7.78
C PHE A 66 23.86 24.66 -6.95
N ILE A 67 24.52 25.39 -6.06
CA ILE A 67 23.94 26.51 -5.32
C ILE A 67 24.50 27.80 -5.92
N GLY A 68 23.64 28.52 -6.64
CA GLY A 68 24.03 29.73 -7.36
C GLY A 68 23.23 29.95 -8.64
N SER A 69 23.82 30.71 -9.57
CA SER A 69 23.18 31.00 -10.84
C SER A 69 23.12 29.77 -11.76
N LEU A 70 21.94 29.52 -12.35
CA LEU A 70 21.73 28.45 -13.33
C LEU A 70 22.71 28.52 -14.51
N GLY A 71 23.12 29.73 -14.91
CA GLY A 71 24.08 29.92 -16.00
C GLY A 71 25.48 29.36 -15.71
N ILE A 72 25.91 29.29 -14.45
CA ILE A 72 27.18 28.62 -14.07
C ILE A 72 26.99 27.11 -14.14
N CYS A 73 25.88 26.59 -13.61
CA CYS A 73 25.52 25.18 -13.66
C CYS A 73 25.55 24.65 -15.10
N VAL A 74 24.77 25.26 -16.01
CA VAL A 74 24.66 24.82 -17.41
C VAL A 74 26.01 24.89 -18.14
N ARG A 75 26.76 25.98 -17.99
CA ARG A 75 28.08 26.12 -18.65
C ARG A 75 29.12 25.12 -18.14
N SER A 76 29.02 24.70 -16.88
CA SER A 76 29.96 23.76 -16.28
C SER A 76 29.71 22.33 -16.75
N ILE A 77 28.45 21.94 -16.94
CA ILE A 77 28.08 20.58 -17.37
C ILE A 77 28.09 20.41 -18.90
N ALA A 78 27.84 21.47 -19.67
CA ALA A 78 27.69 21.38 -21.13
C ALA A 78 28.84 20.63 -21.86
N PRO A 79 30.13 20.77 -21.48
CA PRO A 79 31.22 20.06 -22.16
C PRO A 79 31.31 18.56 -21.86
N VAL A 80 30.57 18.04 -20.87
CA VAL A 80 30.71 16.66 -20.37
C VAL A 80 29.45 15.82 -20.53
N LEU A 81 28.38 16.39 -21.11
CA LEU A 81 27.14 15.68 -21.37
C LEU A 81 27.35 14.58 -22.41
N GLN A 82 26.81 13.39 -22.14
CA GLN A 82 26.91 12.24 -23.05
C GLN A 82 25.52 11.72 -23.40
N SER A 83 24.74 11.33 -22.40
CA SER A 83 23.43 10.72 -22.60
C SER A 83 22.58 10.80 -21.34
N LYS A 84 21.28 11.04 -21.50
CA LYS A 84 20.30 11.03 -20.39
C LYS A 84 20.23 9.71 -19.60
N HIS A 85 20.80 8.63 -20.14
CA HIS A 85 20.84 7.30 -19.51
C HIS A 85 22.06 7.08 -18.62
N THR A 86 23.13 7.85 -18.83
CA THR A 86 24.42 7.70 -18.13
C THR A 86 24.80 8.94 -17.33
N ASP A 87 24.33 10.11 -17.75
CA ASP A 87 24.64 11.38 -17.10
C ASP A 87 23.95 11.46 -15.73
N PRO A 88 24.65 11.94 -14.67
CA PRO A 88 24.10 12.04 -13.33
C PRO A 88 22.95 13.05 -13.25
N ALA A 89 22.18 12.98 -12.16
CA ALA A 89 21.19 14.01 -11.86
C ALA A 89 21.89 15.36 -11.65
N VAL A 90 21.40 16.43 -12.29
CA VAL A 90 21.87 17.79 -12.01
C VAL A 90 20.73 18.67 -11.57
N ILE A 91 20.92 19.32 -10.43
CA ILE A 91 19.98 20.21 -9.77
C ILE A 91 20.63 21.58 -9.59
N ASN A 92 19.86 22.64 -9.75
CA ASN A 92 20.27 24.00 -9.40
C ASN A 92 19.35 24.58 -8.33
N CYS A 93 19.92 25.01 -7.22
CA CYS A 93 19.26 25.80 -6.19
C CYS A 93 19.74 27.25 -6.31
N ASP A 94 18.84 28.22 -6.21
CA ASP A 94 19.28 29.61 -6.04
C ASP A 94 19.83 29.84 -4.62
N GLU A 95 20.63 30.90 -4.45
CA GLU A 95 21.34 31.17 -3.18
C GLU A 95 20.40 31.49 -2.01
N SER A 96 19.16 31.91 -2.29
CA SER A 96 18.15 32.15 -1.25
C SER A 96 17.35 30.90 -0.88
N GLY A 97 17.61 29.76 -1.54
CA GLY A 97 16.93 28.50 -1.30
C GLY A 97 15.44 28.55 -1.62
N ARG A 98 15.01 29.43 -2.55
CA ARG A 98 13.59 29.60 -2.90
C ARG A 98 13.13 28.64 -3.98
N PHE A 99 14.02 28.27 -4.89
CA PHE A 99 13.74 27.43 -6.03
C PHE A 99 14.77 26.32 -6.16
N VAL A 100 14.27 25.13 -6.52
CA VAL A 100 15.09 23.96 -6.82
C VAL A 100 14.73 23.48 -8.23
N GLN A 101 15.58 23.77 -9.21
CA GLN A 101 15.42 23.37 -10.60
C GLN A 101 16.02 21.99 -10.86
N SER A 102 15.25 21.10 -11.49
CA SER A 102 15.80 19.94 -12.20
C SER A 102 16.41 20.40 -13.53
N VAL A 103 17.70 20.14 -13.74
CA VAL A 103 18.46 20.66 -14.90
C VAL A 103 18.79 19.57 -15.90
N LEU A 104 19.24 18.40 -15.44
CA LEU A 104 19.67 17.28 -16.30
C LEU A 104 19.21 15.95 -15.71
N SER A 105 18.89 14.99 -16.58
CA SER A 105 18.52 13.62 -16.22
C SER A 105 17.28 13.54 -15.31
N GLY A 106 16.21 14.22 -15.72
CA GLY A 106 14.95 14.38 -14.97
C GLY A 106 14.32 13.08 -14.45
N HIS A 107 13.86 12.20 -15.35
CA HIS A 107 13.20 10.94 -14.97
C HIS A 107 14.19 9.83 -14.67
N THR A 108 14.83 9.24 -15.70
CA THR A 108 15.71 8.07 -15.54
C THR A 108 16.86 8.31 -14.55
N GLY A 109 17.48 9.50 -14.59
CA GLY A 109 18.56 9.86 -13.67
C GLY A 109 18.09 10.41 -12.33
N GLY A 110 16.79 10.62 -12.09
CA GLY A 110 16.25 10.97 -10.78
C GLY A 110 16.29 12.45 -10.38
N ALA A 111 16.69 13.37 -11.28
CA ALA A 111 16.79 14.78 -10.92
C ALA A 111 15.44 15.42 -10.54
N ASN A 112 14.33 15.01 -11.15
CA ASN A 112 13.00 15.52 -10.77
C ASN A 112 12.61 15.11 -9.35
N ALA A 113 12.82 13.83 -9.01
CA ALA A 113 12.54 13.30 -7.68
C ALA A 113 13.43 13.96 -6.61
N LEU A 114 14.73 14.11 -6.89
CA LEU A 114 15.67 14.77 -6.00
C LEU A 114 15.33 16.26 -5.83
N ALA A 115 14.98 16.98 -6.91
CA ALA A 115 14.54 18.37 -6.82
C ALA A 115 13.29 18.53 -5.95
N GLY A 116 12.30 17.65 -6.08
CA GLY A 116 11.10 17.63 -5.22
C GLY A 116 11.42 17.36 -3.75
N ARG A 117 12.37 16.45 -3.47
CA ARG A 117 12.82 16.13 -2.10
C ARG A 117 13.55 17.31 -1.46
N LEU A 118 14.51 17.89 -2.17
CA LEU A 118 15.26 19.07 -1.75
C LEU A 118 14.33 20.27 -1.49
N ALA A 119 13.31 20.46 -2.33
CA ALA A 119 12.32 21.51 -2.13
C ALA A 119 11.56 21.35 -0.81
N ARG A 120 11.16 20.12 -0.42
CA ARG A 120 10.53 19.87 0.89
C ARG A 120 11.47 20.14 2.06
N LEU A 121 12.73 19.72 1.96
CA LEU A 121 13.73 19.93 3.01
C LEU A 121 14.02 21.41 3.24
N LEU A 122 14.04 22.21 2.18
CA LEU A 122 14.35 23.64 2.24
C LEU A 122 13.12 24.53 2.43
N GLY A 123 11.90 23.98 2.32
CA GLY A 123 10.68 24.80 2.20
C GLY A 123 10.62 25.62 0.90
N ALA A 124 11.28 25.13 -0.14
CA ALA A 124 11.42 25.77 -1.45
C ALA A 124 10.36 25.29 -2.46
N GLN A 125 10.31 25.94 -3.63
CA GLN A 125 9.51 25.49 -4.76
C GLN A 125 10.35 24.67 -5.75
N ALA A 126 9.94 23.43 -6.02
CA ALA A 126 10.53 22.63 -7.10
C ALA A 126 10.09 23.19 -8.47
N VAL A 127 11.03 23.27 -9.41
CA VAL A 127 10.79 23.70 -10.80
C VAL A 127 11.12 22.53 -11.72
N LEU A 128 10.06 21.88 -12.21
CA LEU A 128 10.10 20.72 -13.11
C LEU A 128 9.50 21.13 -14.46
N SER A 129 10.21 20.89 -15.56
CA SER A 129 9.83 21.37 -16.89
C SER A 129 9.56 20.25 -17.91
N THR A 130 9.70 18.99 -17.51
CA THR A 130 9.35 17.82 -18.33
C THR A 130 7.84 17.84 -18.62
N SER A 131 7.46 17.56 -19.87
CA SER A 131 6.07 17.71 -20.32
C SER A 131 5.08 16.87 -19.49
N SER A 132 5.47 15.66 -19.11
CA SER A 132 4.66 14.82 -18.22
C SER A 132 4.44 15.45 -16.85
N ASP A 133 5.47 16.00 -16.21
CA ASP A 133 5.35 16.66 -14.90
C ASP A 133 4.50 17.94 -14.97
N VAL A 134 4.69 18.76 -16.01
CA VAL A 134 3.88 19.98 -16.23
C VAL A 134 2.40 19.65 -16.39
N GLN A 135 2.09 18.52 -17.03
CA GLN A 135 0.72 18.08 -17.28
C GLN A 135 0.16 17.15 -16.18
N GLY A 136 0.98 16.74 -15.21
CA GLY A 136 0.60 15.74 -14.20
C GLY A 136 0.38 14.33 -14.76
N LEU A 137 1.02 13.99 -15.88
CA LEU A 137 0.97 12.66 -16.50
C LEU A 137 2.04 11.73 -15.94
N TRP A 138 1.83 10.42 -16.10
CA TRP A 138 2.80 9.41 -15.69
C TRP A 138 4.12 9.50 -16.48
N PRO A 139 5.28 9.40 -15.81
CA PRO A 139 6.56 9.27 -16.48
C PRO A 139 6.76 7.81 -16.95
N LEU A 140 6.34 7.51 -18.17
CA LEU A 140 6.27 6.15 -18.72
C LEU A 140 7.63 5.43 -18.84
N ASP A 141 8.76 6.13 -18.79
CA ASP A 141 10.08 5.51 -18.89
C ASP A 141 10.59 4.95 -17.55
N ILE A 142 10.03 5.43 -16.43
CA ILE A 142 10.43 5.01 -15.07
C ILE A 142 9.27 4.42 -14.26
N LEU A 143 8.07 4.38 -14.82
CA LEU A 143 6.90 3.81 -14.17
C LEU A 143 7.15 2.34 -13.79
N GLY A 144 6.84 1.97 -12.55
CA GLY A 144 7.06 0.60 -12.04
C GLY A 144 8.48 0.28 -11.59
N ARG A 145 9.44 1.20 -11.73
CA ARG A 145 10.84 0.97 -11.31
C ARG A 145 10.98 0.62 -9.83
N GLU A 146 10.24 1.31 -8.95
CA GLU A 146 10.26 1.06 -7.51
C GLU A 146 9.68 -0.31 -7.13
N GLU A 147 8.74 -0.80 -7.94
CA GLU A 147 8.12 -2.14 -7.79
C GLU A 147 8.91 -3.24 -8.51
N GLY A 148 10.08 -2.90 -9.09
CA GLY A 148 10.92 -3.85 -9.83
C GLY A 148 10.33 -4.31 -11.17
N TRP A 149 9.37 -3.57 -11.73
CA TRP A 149 8.80 -3.88 -13.04
C TRP A 149 9.85 -3.74 -14.13
N SER A 150 9.84 -4.66 -15.09
CA SER A 150 10.60 -4.48 -16.33
C SER A 150 9.75 -3.79 -17.38
N VAL A 151 10.36 -2.94 -18.22
CA VAL A 151 9.67 -2.23 -19.29
C VAL A 151 10.15 -2.74 -20.64
N GLU A 152 9.22 -3.03 -21.53
CA GLU A 152 9.48 -3.38 -22.92
C GLU A 152 8.65 -2.51 -23.84
N PHE A 153 9.16 -2.27 -25.04
CA PHE A 153 8.46 -1.51 -26.06
C PHE A 153 8.29 -2.41 -27.29
N ALA A 154 7.10 -2.36 -27.87
CA ALA A 154 6.81 -2.98 -29.16
C ALA A 154 6.04 -2.00 -30.04
N SER A 155 6.34 -2.00 -31.33
CA SER A 155 5.56 -1.27 -32.32
C SER A 155 5.44 -2.09 -33.61
N PRO A 156 4.26 -2.04 -34.27
CA PRO A 156 4.10 -2.58 -35.62
C PRO A 156 4.86 -1.76 -36.68
N VAL A 157 5.31 -0.53 -36.36
CA VAL A 157 6.01 0.37 -37.27
C VAL A 157 7.52 0.32 -36.99
N ALA A 158 8.30 -0.02 -38.01
CA ALA A 158 9.76 -0.05 -37.89
C ALA A 158 10.34 1.34 -37.62
N GLY A 159 11.32 1.43 -36.71
CA GLY A 159 12.06 2.66 -36.41
C GLY A 159 11.47 3.52 -35.30
N GLU A 160 10.32 3.14 -34.72
CA GLU A 160 9.79 3.83 -33.55
C GLU A 160 10.61 3.53 -32.28
N SER A 161 10.53 4.44 -31.31
CA SER A 161 11.29 4.38 -30.06
C SER A 161 10.40 4.71 -28.87
N MET A 162 10.88 4.44 -27.65
CA MET A 162 10.23 4.87 -26.41
C MET A 162 9.89 6.37 -26.42
N THR A 163 10.76 7.21 -26.98
CA THR A 163 10.54 8.66 -27.11
C THR A 163 9.31 8.98 -27.95
N THR A 164 9.09 8.23 -29.04
CA THR A 164 7.94 8.39 -29.93
C THR A 164 6.65 8.05 -29.19
N VAL A 165 6.65 6.96 -28.42
CA VAL A 165 5.47 6.57 -27.63
C VAL A 165 5.15 7.58 -26.53
N MET A 166 6.17 8.08 -25.83
CA MET A 166 5.97 9.11 -24.82
C MET A 166 5.34 10.37 -25.44
N ALA A 167 5.70 10.72 -26.68
CA ALA A 167 5.08 11.83 -27.39
C ALA A 167 3.59 11.57 -27.69
N VAL A 168 3.22 10.34 -28.11
CA VAL A 168 1.81 9.93 -28.30
C VAL A 168 1.01 10.16 -27.01
N PHE A 169 1.53 9.70 -25.87
CA PHE A 169 0.87 9.86 -24.58
C PHE A 169 0.76 11.33 -24.12
N VAL A 170 1.84 12.09 -24.25
CA VAL A 170 1.90 13.52 -23.87
C VAL A 170 1.00 14.39 -24.75
N ASN A 171 0.71 13.95 -25.97
CA ASN A 171 -0.25 14.60 -26.88
C ASN A 171 -1.70 14.17 -26.65
N HIS A 172 -1.97 13.36 -25.61
CA HIS A 172 -3.30 12.86 -25.24
C HIS A 172 -3.98 12.03 -26.33
N GLU A 173 -3.19 11.37 -27.17
CA GLU A 173 -3.71 10.44 -28.17
C GLU A 173 -4.46 9.28 -27.47
N PRO A 174 -5.50 8.71 -28.11
CA PRO A 174 -6.30 7.64 -27.51
C PRO A 174 -5.43 6.49 -26.96
N THR A 175 -5.45 6.36 -25.63
CA THR A 175 -4.58 5.43 -24.92
C THR A 175 -5.43 4.47 -24.11
N THR A 176 -5.16 3.17 -24.23
CA THR A 176 -5.77 2.15 -23.37
C THR A 176 -4.74 1.64 -22.37
N LEU A 177 -5.09 1.62 -21.09
CA LEU A 177 -4.35 0.96 -20.02
C LEU A 177 -4.96 -0.41 -19.76
N LEU A 178 -4.23 -1.48 -20.09
CA LEU A 178 -4.58 -2.84 -19.71
C LEU A 178 -3.95 -3.16 -18.35
N LEU A 179 -4.79 -3.46 -17.36
CA LEU A 179 -4.41 -3.97 -16.04
C LEU A 179 -5.00 -5.38 -15.87
N ASP A 180 -4.43 -6.41 -16.48
CA ASP A 180 -4.95 -7.79 -16.37
C ASP A 180 -4.48 -8.54 -15.12
N VAL A 181 -3.56 -7.92 -14.37
CA VAL A 181 -3.09 -8.35 -13.06
C VAL A 181 -3.19 -7.20 -12.06
N ARG A 182 -2.89 -7.53 -10.80
CA ARG A 182 -2.94 -6.60 -9.68
C ARG A 182 -1.65 -6.63 -8.85
N ASP A 183 -1.24 -5.45 -8.43
CA ASP A 183 -0.29 -5.19 -7.35
C ASP A 183 -0.53 -3.77 -6.78
N SER A 184 0.32 -3.31 -5.87
CA SER A 184 0.25 -1.98 -5.25
C SER A 184 0.19 -0.83 -6.26
N LEU A 185 0.97 -0.91 -7.34
CA LEU A 185 1.05 0.17 -8.33
C LEU A 185 -0.10 0.14 -9.32
N THR A 186 -0.61 -1.03 -9.69
CA THR A 186 -1.81 -1.09 -10.54
C THR A 186 -3.03 -0.39 -9.91
N ASP A 187 -3.22 -0.52 -8.59
CA ASP A 187 -4.26 0.18 -7.83
C ASP A 187 -4.06 1.71 -7.89
N GLN A 188 -2.81 2.18 -7.92
CA GLN A 188 -2.49 3.60 -8.08
C GLN A 188 -2.71 4.08 -9.51
N LEU A 189 -2.35 3.29 -10.53
CA LEU A 189 -2.58 3.61 -11.94
C LEU A 189 -4.07 3.73 -12.25
N GLU A 190 -4.87 2.80 -11.74
CA GLU A 190 -6.32 2.85 -11.89
C GLU A 190 -6.93 4.15 -11.34
N ARG A 191 -6.36 4.66 -10.24
CA ARG A 191 -6.79 5.90 -9.59
C ARG A 191 -6.29 7.18 -10.25
N THR A 192 -5.09 7.13 -10.78
CA THR A 192 -4.38 8.31 -11.31
C THR A 192 -4.42 8.38 -12.82
N ALA A 193 -5.24 7.52 -13.45
CA ALA A 193 -5.47 7.49 -14.88
C ALA A 193 -5.83 8.88 -15.39
N PRO A 194 -5.03 9.44 -16.32
CA PRO A 194 -5.42 10.67 -17.00
C PRO A 194 -6.79 10.50 -17.67
N PRO A 195 -7.61 11.56 -17.76
CA PRO A 195 -8.98 11.44 -18.26
C PRO A 195 -9.11 10.88 -19.69
N PHE A 196 -8.06 10.97 -20.51
CA PHE A 196 -8.03 10.44 -21.88
C PHE A 196 -7.62 8.96 -21.96
N VAL A 197 -7.29 8.32 -20.82
CA VAL A 197 -6.89 6.92 -20.75
C VAL A 197 -8.10 6.04 -20.43
N THR A 198 -8.40 5.11 -21.34
CA THR A 198 -9.41 4.08 -21.12
C THR A 198 -8.78 2.90 -20.37
N ILE A 199 -9.42 2.41 -19.32
CA ILE A 199 -8.91 1.25 -18.56
C ILE A 199 -9.63 -0.02 -19.00
N ALA A 200 -8.85 -1.06 -19.32
CA ALA A 200 -9.32 -2.41 -19.56
C ALA A 200 -8.72 -3.37 -18.52
N TYR A 201 -9.54 -4.32 -18.04
CA TYR A 201 -9.10 -5.34 -17.07
C TYR A 201 -8.89 -6.72 -17.70
N ARG A 202 -9.31 -6.88 -18.97
CA ARG A 202 -9.09 -8.08 -19.77
C ARG A 202 -8.59 -7.66 -21.13
N PHE A 203 -7.71 -8.48 -21.70
CA PHE A 203 -7.13 -8.19 -23.01
C PHE A 203 -8.20 -8.10 -24.11
N GLU A 204 -9.25 -8.91 -23.99
CA GLU A 204 -10.34 -8.95 -24.97
C GLU A 204 -11.22 -7.69 -24.96
N ASP A 205 -11.17 -6.89 -23.89
CA ASP A 205 -11.93 -5.65 -23.76
C ASP A 205 -11.21 -4.44 -24.40
N VAL A 206 -10.00 -4.64 -24.93
CA VAL A 206 -9.22 -3.57 -25.57
C VAL A 206 -9.73 -3.32 -27.00
N ASP A 207 -10.33 -2.16 -27.23
CA ASP A 207 -10.72 -1.71 -28.57
C ASP A 207 -9.51 -1.15 -29.34
N PHE A 208 -8.84 -2.02 -30.11
CA PHE A 208 -7.71 -1.64 -30.95
C PHE A 208 -8.07 -0.72 -32.12
N SER A 209 -9.34 -0.55 -32.47
CA SER A 209 -9.75 0.38 -33.54
C SER A 209 -9.72 1.85 -33.06
N ALA A 210 -9.98 2.05 -31.77
CA ALA A 210 -9.96 3.35 -31.10
C ALA A 210 -8.66 3.63 -30.33
N CYS A 211 -7.79 2.63 -30.18
CA CYS A 211 -6.53 2.75 -29.43
C CYS A 211 -5.35 3.12 -30.35
N ARG A 212 -4.57 4.14 -29.98
CA ARG A 212 -3.29 4.50 -30.63
C ARG A 212 -2.09 4.01 -29.84
N LEU A 213 -2.22 3.99 -28.51
CA LEU A 213 -1.21 3.50 -27.59
C LEU A 213 -1.83 2.53 -26.58
N LEU A 214 -1.29 1.32 -26.51
CA LEU A 214 -1.57 0.40 -25.41
C LEU A 214 -0.48 0.53 -24.34
N ILE A 215 -0.89 0.80 -23.10
CA ILE A 215 -0.05 0.59 -21.92
C ILE A 215 -0.52 -0.73 -21.30
N ALA A 216 0.30 -1.77 -21.33
CA ALA A 216 -0.07 -3.09 -20.85
C ALA A 216 0.75 -3.48 -19.62
N VAL A 217 0.09 -3.58 -18.46
CA VAL A 217 0.65 -4.18 -17.25
C VAL A 217 0.21 -5.64 -17.23
N THR A 218 1.08 -6.54 -17.70
CA THR A 218 0.72 -7.95 -17.88
C THR A 218 1.93 -8.89 -17.80
N PRO A 219 1.79 -10.07 -17.17
CA PRO A 219 2.80 -11.12 -17.22
C PRO A 219 2.79 -11.87 -18.55
N ARG A 220 1.83 -11.60 -19.45
CA ARG A 220 1.63 -12.38 -20.68
C ARG A 220 2.44 -11.85 -21.86
N LEU A 221 2.98 -12.77 -22.66
CA LEU A 221 3.53 -12.45 -23.97
C LEU A 221 2.37 -12.37 -24.96
N ILE A 222 2.06 -11.16 -25.40
CA ILE A 222 0.94 -10.86 -26.31
C ILE A 222 1.44 -10.04 -27.49
N GLU A 223 0.91 -10.36 -28.67
CA GLU A 223 1.12 -9.58 -29.89
C GLU A 223 -0.05 -8.61 -30.06
N VAL A 224 0.26 -7.39 -30.49
CA VAL A 224 -0.68 -6.28 -30.50
C VAL A 224 -0.48 -5.41 -31.75
N PRO A 225 -1.56 -4.91 -32.37
CA PRO A 225 -1.50 -4.20 -33.65
C PRO A 225 -1.17 -2.70 -33.53
N VAL A 226 -0.82 -2.22 -32.33
CA VAL A 226 -0.59 -0.79 -32.02
C VAL A 226 0.70 -0.61 -31.24
N GLN A 227 1.19 0.62 -31.17
CA GLN A 227 2.34 0.96 -30.31
C GLN A 227 2.03 0.59 -28.86
N THR A 228 2.95 -0.12 -28.22
CA THR A 228 2.69 -0.70 -26.91
C THR A 228 3.89 -0.58 -25.98
N ILE A 229 3.63 -0.17 -24.74
CA ILE A 229 4.56 -0.31 -23.64
C ILE A 229 4.07 -1.47 -22.78
N PHE A 230 4.91 -2.49 -22.63
CA PHE A 230 4.68 -3.59 -21.70
C PHE A 230 5.43 -3.33 -20.40
N TYR A 231 4.67 -3.26 -19.32
CA TYR A 231 5.20 -3.38 -17.97
C TYR A 231 5.04 -4.82 -17.50
N ARG A 232 6.14 -5.37 -16.96
CA ARG A 232 6.23 -6.75 -16.46
C ARG A 232 6.25 -6.73 -14.94
N PRO A 233 5.08 -6.81 -14.29
CA PRO A 233 5.01 -6.88 -12.83
C PRO A 233 5.58 -8.23 -12.34
N LYS A 234 6.20 -8.21 -11.17
CA LYS A 234 6.85 -9.39 -10.54
C LYS A 234 5.80 -10.23 -9.79
N VAL A 235 4.98 -10.96 -10.54
CA VAL A 235 3.80 -11.68 -10.03
C VAL A 235 3.82 -13.19 -10.26
N LEU A 236 4.76 -13.74 -11.04
CA LEU A 236 4.84 -15.18 -11.32
C LEU A 236 5.76 -15.89 -10.33
N CYS A 237 5.29 -16.99 -9.76
CA CYS A 237 6.05 -17.88 -8.88
C CYS A 237 6.26 -19.22 -9.58
N VAL A 238 7.51 -19.62 -9.78
CA VAL A 238 7.84 -20.83 -10.54
C VAL A 238 8.43 -21.89 -9.63
N GLY A 239 7.78 -23.04 -9.55
CA GLY A 239 8.36 -24.21 -8.89
C GLY A 239 9.03 -25.13 -9.91
N VAL A 240 10.25 -25.60 -9.61
CA VAL A 240 11.05 -26.43 -10.51
C VAL A 240 11.52 -27.71 -9.85
N GLY A 241 11.69 -28.77 -10.63
CA GLY A 241 12.27 -30.04 -10.21
C GLY A 241 12.97 -30.74 -11.38
N SER A 242 14.01 -31.53 -11.13
CA SER A 242 14.78 -32.20 -12.19
C SER A 242 15.47 -33.47 -11.71
N GLU A 243 16.05 -34.24 -12.64
CA GLU A 243 17.16 -35.14 -12.33
C GLU A 243 18.39 -34.33 -11.90
N ARG A 244 19.24 -34.85 -11.00
CA ARG A 244 20.45 -34.14 -10.55
C ARG A 244 21.49 -34.05 -11.66
N GLY A 245 22.16 -32.91 -11.77
CA GLY A 245 23.22 -32.70 -12.77
C GLY A 245 22.68 -32.50 -14.19
N ILE A 246 21.50 -31.89 -14.29
CA ILE A 246 20.92 -31.51 -15.58
C ILE A 246 21.73 -30.36 -16.20
N ASP A 247 21.95 -30.41 -17.50
CA ASP A 247 22.72 -29.39 -18.22
C ASP A 247 22.07 -28.00 -18.06
N SER A 248 22.79 -27.07 -17.43
CA SER A 248 22.25 -25.76 -17.02
C SER A 248 21.87 -24.89 -18.21
N GLU A 249 22.70 -24.83 -19.25
CA GLU A 249 22.45 -23.99 -20.43
C GLU A 249 21.22 -24.49 -21.20
N ARG A 250 21.12 -25.80 -21.44
CA ARG A 250 19.97 -26.42 -22.10
C ARG A 250 18.71 -26.32 -21.27
N PHE A 251 18.81 -26.47 -19.95
CA PHE A 251 17.69 -26.28 -19.03
C PHE A 251 17.14 -24.86 -19.12
N VAL A 252 17.99 -23.84 -18.94
CA VAL A 252 17.57 -22.43 -18.98
C VAL A 252 16.95 -22.09 -20.34
N ARG A 253 17.58 -22.49 -21.44
CA ARG A 253 17.03 -22.26 -22.79
C ARG A 253 15.67 -22.96 -22.97
N SER A 254 15.54 -24.19 -22.49
CA SER A 254 14.31 -24.97 -22.61
C SER A 254 13.19 -24.34 -21.79
N ILE A 255 13.39 -24.07 -20.49
CA ILE A 255 12.32 -23.53 -19.63
C ILE A 255 11.87 -22.13 -20.07
N MET A 256 12.78 -21.30 -20.59
CA MET A 256 12.43 -20.01 -21.19
C MET A 256 11.53 -20.18 -22.43
N ALA A 257 11.80 -21.19 -23.27
CA ALA A 257 10.97 -21.51 -24.43
C ALA A 257 9.60 -22.08 -24.03
N GLU A 258 9.55 -22.93 -23.00
CA GLU A 258 8.30 -23.46 -22.47
C GLU A 258 7.41 -22.36 -21.88
N LEU A 259 7.99 -21.43 -21.10
CA LEU A 259 7.29 -20.24 -20.60
C LEU A 259 6.74 -19.39 -21.75
N ALA A 260 7.53 -19.19 -22.80
CA ALA A 260 7.09 -18.45 -23.97
C ALA A 260 5.96 -19.16 -24.73
N ALA A 261 6.00 -20.50 -24.83
CA ALA A 261 4.97 -21.30 -25.47
C ALA A 261 3.61 -21.19 -24.75
N VAL A 262 3.62 -21.09 -23.41
CA VAL A 262 2.42 -20.80 -22.60
C VAL A 262 2.14 -19.30 -22.45
N ARG A 263 2.82 -18.46 -23.25
CA ARG A 263 2.66 -17.00 -23.30
C ARG A 263 2.92 -16.28 -21.98
N LEU A 264 3.92 -16.71 -21.21
CA LEU A 264 4.35 -16.04 -19.98
C LEU A 264 5.73 -15.43 -20.14
N SER A 265 5.87 -14.18 -19.68
CA SER A 265 7.13 -13.46 -19.71
C SER A 265 8.00 -13.87 -18.52
N PRO A 266 9.23 -14.38 -18.74
CA PRO A 266 10.17 -14.65 -17.65
C PRO A 266 10.51 -13.39 -16.84
N ARG A 267 10.36 -12.20 -17.43
CA ARG A 267 10.57 -10.92 -16.75
C ARG A 267 9.57 -10.67 -15.63
N SER A 268 8.43 -11.34 -15.63
CA SER A 268 7.42 -11.29 -14.57
C SER A 268 7.63 -12.31 -13.44
N ILE A 269 8.70 -13.12 -13.49
CA ILE A 269 9.03 -14.06 -12.42
C ILE A 269 9.53 -13.28 -11.20
N ARG A 270 8.81 -13.46 -10.09
CA ARG A 270 9.14 -12.95 -8.77
C ARG A 270 10.11 -13.87 -8.05
N SER A 271 9.90 -15.18 -8.11
CA SER A 271 10.63 -16.16 -7.31
C SER A 271 10.65 -17.54 -7.96
N VAL A 272 11.74 -18.27 -7.73
CA VAL A 272 11.91 -19.67 -8.17
C VAL A 272 12.07 -20.56 -6.94
N GLY A 273 11.39 -21.70 -6.91
CA GLY A 273 11.33 -22.59 -5.75
C GLY A 273 11.61 -24.04 -6.09
N SER A 274 12.24 -24.75 -5.18
CA SER A 274 12.39 -26.21 -5.25
C SER A 274 12.51 -26.81 -3.85
N VAL A 275 12.76 -28.12 -3.79
CA VAL A 275 13.08 -28.81 -2.53
C VAL A 275 14.48 -28.41 -2.04
N ASP A 276 14.61 -28.19 -0.73
CA ASP A 276 15.79 -27.61 -0.07
C ASP A 276 17.11 -28.34 -0.32
N PHE A 277 17.09 -29.66 -0.39
CA PHE A 277 18.31 -30.42 -0.68
C PHE A 277 18.81 -30.20 -2.11
N LYS A 278 18.05 -29.55 -3.01
CA LYS A 278 18.47 -29.19 -4.38
C LYS A 278 18.92 -27.74 -4.56
N MET A 279 19.18 -27.02 -3.48
CA MET A 279 19.66 -25.62 -3.58
C MET A 279 21.06 -25.49 -4.18
N ASP A 280 21.80 -26.59 -4.33
CA ASP A 280 23.11 -26.68 -4.98
C ASP A 280 23.04 -26.98 -6.49
N GLU A 281 21.84 -27.24 -7.05
CA GLU A 281 21.66 -27.56 -8.47
C GLU A 281 21.93 -26.34 -9.36
N GLN A 282 23.02 -26.40 -10.12
CA GLN A 282 23.51 -25.27 -10.92
C GLN A 282 22.50 -24.79 -11.97
N ALA A 283 21.69 -25.71 -12.51
CA ALA A 283 20.63 -25.35 -13.46
C ALA A 283 19.54 -24.46 -12.83
N PHE A 284 19.21 -24.66 -11.55
CA PHE A 284 18.20 -23.86 -10.85
C PHE A 284 18.73 -22.49 -10.46
N ILE A 285 19.99 -22.44 -10.00
CA ILE A 285 20.69 -21.19 -9.71
C ILE A 285 20.77 -20.33 -10.98
N ALA A 286 21.26 -20.91 -12.09
CA ALA A 286 21.38 -20.20 -13.36
C ALA A 286 20.02 -19.69 -13.89
N PHE A 287 18.93 -20.44 -13.68
CA PHE A 287 17.59 -19.99 -14.06
C PHE A 287 17.09 -18.83 -13.18
N ALA A 288 17.29 -18.90 -11.86
CA ALA A 288 16.93 -17.82 -10.96
C ALA A 288 17.70 -16.53 -11.29
N GLU A 289 19.01 -16.63 -11.55
CA GLU A 289 19.86 -15.52 -12.01
C GLU A 289 19.39 -14.94 -13.35
N ALA A 290 19.06 -15.79 -14.33
CA ALA A 290 18.53 -15.35 -15.62
C ALA A 290 17.20 -14.58 -15.50
N CYS A 291 16.40 -14.88 -14.46
CA CYS A 291 15.17 -14.16 -14.14
C CYS A 291 15.38 -12.92 -13.25
N GLY A 292 16.60 -12.70 -12.74
CA GLY A 292 16.91 -11.63 -11.79
C GLY A 292 16.25 -11.85 -10.42
N THR A 293 16.17 -13.09 -9.95
CA THR A 293 15.58 -13.46 -8.65
C THR A 293 16.45 -14.50 -7.92
N THR A 294 16.05 -14.88 -6.71
CA THR A 294 16.71 -15.87 -5.86
C THR A 294 15.95 -17.21 -5.87
N LEU A 295 16.71 -18.30 -5.77
CA LEU A 295 16.17 -19.64 -5.57
C LEU A 295 15.80 -19.85 -4.09
N THR A 296 14.60 -20.36 -3.84
CA THR A 296 14.09 -20.68 -2.50
C THR A 296 13.95 -22.19 -2.33
N GLY A 297 14.43 -22.71 -1.20
CA GLY A 297 14.33 -24.12 -0.84
C GLY A 297 13.25 -24.37 0.20
N PHE A 298 12.49 -25.45 0.02
CA PHE A 298 11.47 -25.89 0.96
C PHE A 298 11.78 -27.28 1.49
N ALA A 299 11.60 -27.47 2.81
CA ALA A 299 11.69 -28.78 3.41
C ALA A 299 10.56 -29.69 2.89
N PRO A 300 10.79 -31.02 2.79
CA PRO A 300 9.78 -31.97 2.35
C PRO A 300 8.43 -31.83 3.08
N GLU A 301 8.44 -31.59 4.39
CA GLU A 301 7.24 -31.45 5.20
C GLU A 301 6.42 -30.21 4.80
N GLN A 302 7.09 -29.12 4.41
CA GLN A 302 6.43 -27.91 3.94
C GLN A 302 5.74 -28.15 2.59
N LEU A 303 6.42 -28.83 1.67
CA LEU A 303 5.85 -29.17 0.36
C LEU A 303 4.63 -30.09 0.50
N GLU A 304 4.69 -31.07 1.40
CA GLU A 304 3.57 -31.98 1.64
C GLU A 304 2.40 -31.28 2.35
N SER A 305 2.67 -30.25 3.15
CA SER A 305 1.63 -29.46 3.85
C SER A 305 0.70 -28.69 2.92
N VAL A 306 1.08 -28.49 1.65
CA VAL A 306 0.21 -27.92 0.61
C VAL A 306 -1.05 -28.76 0.41
N GLY A 307 -0.96 -30.08 0.67
CA GLY A 307 -2.08 -31.00 0.58
C GLY A 307 -2.40 -31.37 -0.87
N LEU A 308 -3.59 -31.01 -1.35
CA LEU A 308 -4.05 -31.37 -2.69
C LEU A 308 -3.30 -30.57 -3.76
N VAL A 309 -2.54 -31.30 -4.58
CA VAL A 309 -1.89 -30.79 -5.78
C VAL A 309 -2.51 -31.45 -7.02
N PRO A 310 -2.52 -30.78 -8.20
CA PRO A 310 -3.17 -31.32 -9.40
C PRO A 310 -2.53 -32.63 -9.89
N ASN A 311 -1.21 -32.76 -9.80
CA ASN A 311 -0.48 -33.88 -10.37
C ASN A 311 0.47 -34.54 -9.34
N PRO A 312 -0.02 -35.26 -8.32
CA PRO A 312 0.84 -35.99 -7.40
C PRO A 312 1.61 -37.13 -8.09
N SER A 313 2.77 -37.55 -7.55
CA SER A 313 3.60 -38.60 -8.14
C SER A 313 4.26 -39.52 -7.11
N ASP A 314 3.86 -40.79 -7.09
CA ASP A 314 4.47 -41.84 -6.27
C ASP A 314 5.95 -42.09 -6.59
N VAL A 315 6.37 -41.81 -7.83
CA VAL A 315 7.78 -41.91 -8.24
C VAL A 315 8.61 -40.80 -7.59
N VAL A 316 8.05 -39.58 -7.50
CA VAL A 316 8.68 -38.46 -6.82
C VAL A 316 8.69 -38.71 -5.31
N PHE A 317 7.57 -39.17 -4.75
CA PHE A 317 7.45 -39.51 -3.32
C PHE A 317 8.52 -40.51 -2.87
N ARG A 318 8.68 -41.62 -3.59
CA ARG A 318 9.72 -42.63 -3.29
C ARG A 318 11.15 -42.08 -3.32
N LYS A 319 11.40 -41.01 -4.07
CA LYS A 319 12.75 -40.42 -4.22
C LYS A 319 13.01 -39.24 -3.29
N THR A 320 11.97 -38.50 -2.93
CA THR A 320 12.11 -37.17 -2.31
C THR A 320 11.29 -37.00 -1.04
N GLY A 321 10.44 -37.98 -0.69
CA GLY A 321 9.52 -37.90 0.44
C GLY A 321 8.27 -37.06 0.20
N VAL A 322 8.09 -36.48 -0.99
CA VAL A 322 6.96 -35.58 -1.33
C VAL A 322 6.26 -35.98 -2.61
N HIS A 323 4.94 -35.79 -2.67
CA HIS A 323 4.16 -36.14 -3.87
C HIS A 323 4.33 -35.14 -5.02
N SER A 324 4.73 -33.90 -4.73
CA SER A 324 5.00 -32.89 -5.75
C SER A 324 6.08 -31.92 -5.27
N VAL A 325 7.01 -31.60 -6.18
CA VAL A 325 8.03 -30.57 -5.93
C VAL A 325 7.64 -29.28 -6.64
N SER A 326 7.40 -29.32 -7.96
CA SER A 326 7.15 -28.11 -8.75
C SER A 326 5.83 -27.42 -8.39
N GLU A 327 4.72 -28.16 -8.25
CA GLU A 327 3.43 -27.54 -7.93
C GLU A 327 3.41 -27.04 -6.48
N ALA A 328 3.87 -27.87 -5.53
CA ALA A 328 3.93 -27.49 -4.13
C ALA A 328 4.86 -26.28 -3.89
N SER A 329 6.04 -26.24 -4.53
CA SER A 329 6.94 -25.08 -4.43
C SER A 329 6.31 -23.82 -5.03
N ALA A 330 5.63 -23.93 -6.18
CA ALA A 330 4.93 -22.79 -6.78
C ALA A 330 3.82 -22.25 -5.87
N ALA A 331 3.05 -23.14 -5.23
CA ALA A 331 1.98 -22.78 -4.30
C ALA A 331 2.48 -22.14 -3.01
N LEU A 332 3.55 -22.68 -2.41
CA LEU A 332 4.17 -22.08 -1.22
C LEU A 332 4.75 -20.70 -1.51
N LEU A 333 5.34 -20.51 -2.69
CA LEU A 333 5.86 -19.20 -3.12
C LEU A 333 4.76 -18.18 -3.38
N SER A 334 3.65 -18.60 -4.00
CA SER A 334 2.53 -17.70 -4.29
C SER A 334 1.68 -17.41 -3.06
N GLY A 335 1.63 -18.32 -2.09
CA GLY A 335 0.66 -18.31 -1.00
C GLY A 335 -0.74 -18.76 -1.44
N GLU A 336 -0.86 -19.44 -2.59
CA GLU A 336 -2.12 -19.85 -3.21
C GLU A 336 -2.04 -21.28 -3.77
N ASN A 337 -3.08 -22.09 -3.52
CA ASN A 337 -3.22 -23.44 -4.09
C ASN A 337 -3.90 -23.40 -5.47
N TRP A 338 -3.40 -22.52 -6.34
CA TRP A 338 -3.89 -22.35 -7.70
C TRP A 338 -2.71 -22.22 -8.67
N TRP A 339 -2.80 -22.88 -9.82
CA TRP A 339 -1.73 -22.95 -10.81
C TRP A 339 -2.21 -22.38 -12.14
N LEU A 340 -1.49 -21.38 -12.63
CA LEU A 340 -1.66 -20.86 -13.99
C LEU A 340 -1.14 -21.87 -15.02
N VAL A 341 -0.10 -22.61 -14.64
CA VAL A 341 0.47 -23.73 -15.40
C VAL A 341 0.68 -24.89 -14.42
N GLU A 342 -0.12 -25.94 -14.56
CA GLU A 342 0.07 -27.20 -13.85
C GLU A 342 1.39 -27.87 -14.26
N LYS A 343 1.82 -28.91 -13.53
CA LYS A 343 3.10 -29.60 -13.75
C LYS A 343 3.31 -30.00 -15.21
N GLN A 344 4.27 -29.34 -15.87
CA GLN A 344 4.81 -29.76 -17.14
C GLN A 344 6.00 -30.69 -16.90
N LYS A 345 6.13 -31.76 -17.69
CA LYS A 345 7.29 -32.64 -17.69
C LYS A 345 8.00 -32.55 -19.03
N VAL A 346 9.24 -32.10 -19.02
CA VAL A 346 10.00 -31.75 -20.22
C VAL A 346 11.27 -32.60 -20.28
N ALA A 347 11.65 -33.02 -21.50
CA ALA A 347 12.88 -33.76 -21.77
C ALA A 347 13.82 -32.93 -22.66
N LEU A 348 15.06 -32.75 -22.23
CA LEU A 348 16.06 -32.00 -22.99
C LEU A 348 16.51 -32.76 -24.25
N ALA A 349 16.47 -32.08 -25.39
CA ALA A 349 16.92 -32.63 -26.66
C ALA A 349 18.46 -32.75 -26.72
N GLY A 350 18.94 -33.81 -27.39
CA GLY A 350 20.36 -34.04 -27.65
C GLY A 350 21.19 -34.48 -26.45
N ILE A 351 20.53 -34.99 -25.39
CA ILE A 351 21.20 -35.62 -24.24
C ILE A 351 21.26 -37.14 -24.44
N PRO A 352 22.45 -37.77 -24.34
CA PRO A 352 22.59 -39.23 -24.43
C PRO A 352 21.70 -39.99 -23.46
N GLU A 353 21.29 -41.20 -23.85
CA GLU A 353 20.53 -42.08 -22.97
C GLU A 353 21.33 -42.43 -21.70
N GLY A 354 20.67 -42.38 -20.54
CA GLY A 354 21.31 -42.57 -19.23
C GLY A 354 21.87 -41.30 -18.57
N GLN A 355 21.87 -40.15 -19.26
CA GLN A 355 22.19 -38.86 -18.63
C GLN A 355 20.94 -38.11 -18.15
N PRO A 356 21.06 -37.28 -17.10
CA PRO A 356 19.97 -36.42 -16.61
C PRO A 356 19.41 -35.54 -17.73
N ARG A 357 18.13 -35.72 -18.06
CA ARG A 357 17.48 -34.98 -19.17
C ARG A 357 16.07 -34.51 -18.85
N HIS A 358 15.47 -34.92 -17.73
CA HIS A 358 14.11 -34.56 -17.40
C HIS A 358 14.04 -33.48 -16.33
N TYR A 359 13.16 -32.52 -16.56
CA TYR A 359 12.74 -31.56 -15.54
C TYR A 359 11.23 -31.38 -15.55
N THR A 360 10.74 -30.78 -14.49
CA THR A 360 9.35 -30.39 -14.30
C THR A 360 9.28 -28.95 -13.83
N PHE A 361 8.27 -28.22 -14.29
CA PHE A 361 7.96 -26.91 -13.75
C PHE A 361 6.45 -26.72 -13.60
N ALA A 362 6.07 -25.83 -12.71
CA ALA A 362 4.70 -25.33 -12.56
C ALA A 362 4.77 -23.84 -12.25
N VAL A 363 3.71 -23.09 -12.59
CA VAL A 363 3.65 -21.65 -12.39
C VAL A 363 2.36 -21.28 -11.68
N SER A 364 2.49 -20.51 -10.60
CA SER A 364 1.39 -19.90 -9.87
C SER A 364 1.51 -18.38 -9.93
N LEU A 365 0.37 -17.70 -9.85
CA LEU A 365 0.35 -16.25 -9.68
C LEU A 365 0.41 -15.92 -8.19
N LEU A 366 1.12 -14.86 -7.81
CA LEU A 366 1.18 -14.39 -6.43
C LEU A 366 -0.23 -14.14 -5.87
N ARG A 367 -0.45 -14.45 -4.59
CA ARG A 367 -1.70 -14.13 -3.88
C ARG A 367 -2.13 -12.68 -4.11
N GLY A 368 -3.40 -12.49 -4.48
CA GLY A 368 -3.98 -11.19 -4.76
C GLY A 368 -3.54 -10.53 -6.07
N ALA A 369 -2.67 -11.15 -6.87
CA ALA A 369 -2.25 -10.61 -8.17
C ALA A 369 -3.20 -10.96 -9.32
N GLU A 370 -4.07 -11.97 -9.14
CA GLU A 370 -5.15 -12.21 -10.09
C GLU A 370 -6.24 -11.17 -9.88
N ARG A 371 -6.76 -10.57 -10.95
CA ARG A 371 -7.93 -9.68 -10.84
C ARG A 371 -9.20 -10.50 -10.62
N ARG A 372 -9.46 -10.78 -9.34
CA ARG A 372 -10.73 -11.35 -8.84
C ARG A 372 -11.62 -10.24 -8.27
N GLY A 373 -12.87 -10.60 -7.97
CA GLY A 373 -13.71 -9.74 -7.15
C GLY A 373 -13.03 -9.45 -5.82
N ARG A 374 -13.43 -8.36 -5.17
CA ARG A 374 -12.90 -8.01 -3.84
C ARG A 374 -14.04 -7.60 -2.93
N ILE A 375 -13.89 -7.89 -1.64
CA ILE A 375 -14.80 -7.39 -0.61
C ILE A 375 -14.01 -6.55 0.39
N ALA A 376 -14.51 -5.37 0.76
CA ALA A 376 -13.96 -4.59 1.86
C ALA A 376 -15.05 -4.31 2.89
N ILE A 377 -14.79 -4.68 4.14
CA ILE A 377 -15.60 -4.29 5.29
C ILE A 377 -15.04 -2.97 5.80
N VAL A 378 -15.78 -1.88 5.60
CA VAL A 378 -15.28 -0.52 5.83
C VAL A 378 -15.99 0.10 7.03
N GLY A 379 -15.22 0.60 7.99
CA GLY A 379 -15.71 1.48 9.05
C GLY A 379 -16.06 2.86 8.49
N ALA A 380 -17.34 3.22 8.55
CA ALA A 380 -17.89 4.48 8.08
C ALA A 380 -17.55 5.66 9.00
N GLY A 381 -17.09 5.39 10.23
CA GLY A 381 -16.97 6.43 11.24
C GLY A 381 -18.29 6.70 11.98
N PRO A 382 -18.31 7.71 12.86
CA PRO A 382 -19.41 7.97 13.79
C PRO A 382 -20.62 8.67 13.15
N GLY A 383 -20.49 9.23 11.95
CA GLY A 383 -21.58 9.93 11.25
C GLY A 383 -21.12 10.91 10.19
N ASP A 384 -20.19 11.80 10.56
CA ASP A 384 -19.62 12.77 9.63
C ASP A 384 -18.82 12.08 8.51
N PRO A 385 -19.16 12.31 7.23
CA PRO A 385 -18.40 11.78 6.10
C PRO A 385 -16.90 12.10 6.13
N GLU A 386 -16.47 13.22 6.74
CA GLU A 386 -15.05 13.56 6.86
C GLU A 386 -14.28 12.67 7.85
N LEU A 387 -14.99 11.93 8.70
CA LEU A 387 -14.40 11.00 9.67
C LEU A 387 -14.29 9.56 9.14
N VAL A 388 -14.68 9.31 7.90
CA VAL A 388 -14.27 8.09 7.21
C VAL A 388 -12.76 8.15 6.95
N THR A 389 -12.07 7.02 7.09
CA THR A 389 -10.63 7.00 6.80
C THR A 389 -10.35 7.29 5.32
N VAL A 390 -9.17 7.82 5.00
CA VAL A 390 -8.75 8.06 3.60
C VAL A 390 -8.86 6.78 2.76
N LYS A 391 -8.52 5.62 3.35
CA LYS A 391 -8.69 4.30 2.70
C LYS A 391 -10.17 3.95 2.51
N GLY A 392 -11.02 4.20 3.52
CA GLY A 392 -12.46 3.95 3.45
C GLY A 392 -13.15 4.78 2.37
N ARG A 393 -12.88 6.09 2.31
CA ARG A 393 -13.37 6.97 1.24
C ARG A 393 -12.95 6.47 -0.15
N ARG A 394 -11.67 6.18 -0.32
CA ARG A 394 -11.13 5.64 -1.57
C ARG A 394 -11.86 4.38 -2.03
N TYR A 395 -12.25 3.51 -1.10
CA TYR A 395 -12.99 2.29 -1.43
C TYR A 395 -14.43 2.56 -1.82
N LEU A 396 -15.10 3.51 -1.17
CA LEU A 396 -16.44 3.95 -1.58
C LEU A 396 -16.43 4.55 -2.99
N GLU A 397 -15.39 5.31 -3.34
CA GLU A 397 -15.20 5.89 -4.68
C GLU A 397 -14.91 4.85 -5.77
N GLN A 398 -14.45 3.64 -5.40
CA GLN A 398 -14.10 2.57 -6.35
C GLN A 398 -15.16 1.48 -6.47
N ALA A 399 -16.01 1.32 -5.45
CA ALA A 399 -16.91 0.20 -5.34
C ALA A 399 -17.94 0.13 -6.49
N ASP A 400 -18.20 -1.09 -6.95
CA ASP A 400 -19.33 -1.43 -7.79
C ASP A 400 -20.61 -1.63 -6.98
N LEU A 401 -20.47 -2.10 -5.75
CA LEU A 401 -21.56 -2.31 -4.80
C LEU A 401 -21.19 -1.71 -3.45
N ILE A 402 -22.01 -0.79 -2.95
CA ILE A 402 -21.93 -0.30 -1.56
C ILE A 402 -23.15 -0.82 -0.81
N LEU A 403 -22.93 -1.84 0.01
CA LEU A 403 -23.95 -2.40 0.90
C LEU A 403 -23.76 -1.80 2.30
N TYR A 404 -24.58 -0.83 2.67
CA TYR A 404 -24.41 -0.07 3.92
C TYR A 404 -25.47 -0.42 4.98
N ALA A 405 -25.09 -0.36 6.26
CA ALA A 405 -26.01 -0.57 7.38
C ALA A 405 -26.93 0.65 7.58
N GLY A 406 -27.97 0.80 6.75
CA GLY A 406 -28.78 2.03 6.70
C GLY A 406 -29.59 2.40 7.94
N SER A 407 -29.62 1.55 8.97
CA SER A 407 -30.15 1.91 10.29
C SER A 407 -29.17 2.73 11.15
N LEU A 408 -27.87 2.69 10.83
CA LEU A 408 -26.78 3.22 11.67
C LEU A 408 -25.73 4.04 10.89
N VAL A 409 -25.77 4.02 9.56
CA VAL A 409 -24.89 4.77 8.67
C VAL A 409 -25.73 5.81 7.93
N PRO A 410 -25.43 7.12 8.05
CA PRO A 410 -26.18 8.14 7.33
C PRO A 410 -25.93 8.05 5.83
N GLU A 411 -26.98 8.30 5.04
CA GLU A 411 -26.97 8.22 3.57
C GLU A 411 -25.84 9.06 2.94
N LYS A 412 -25.50 10.20 3.56
CA LYS A 412 -24.43 11.10 3.10
C LYS A 412 -23.07 10.39 2.90
N LEU A 413 -22.75 9.35 3.68
CA LEU A 413 -21.50 8.58 3.53
C LEU A 413 -21.45 7.75 2.24
N THR A 414 -22.60 7.50 1.63
CA THR A 414 -22.70 6.75 0.38
C THR A 414 -22.52 7.63 -0.86
N HIS A 415 -22.53 8.96 -0.71
CA HIS A 415 -22.41 9.92 -1.82
C HIS A 415 -21.03 9.90 -2.49
N TYR A 416 -20.04 9.23 -1.88
CA TYR A 416 -18.74 8.95 -2.52
C TYR A 416 -18.83 7.92 -3.63
N ALA A 417 -19.96 7.21 -3.79
CA ALA A 417 -20.14 6.21 -4.83
C ALA A 417 -19.85 6.76 -6.23
N ARG A 418 -19.09 6.00 -7.02
CA ARG A 418 -18.89 6.32 -8.44
C ARG A 418 -20.19 6.21 -9.23
N PRO A 419 -20.32 6.94 -10.36
CA PRO A 419 -21.40 6.73 -11.30
C PRO A 419 -21.51 5.26 -11.72
N GLY A 420 -22.73 4.70 -11.69
CA GLY A 420 -23.00 3.30 -12.03
C GLY A 420 -22.82 2.30 -10.89
N ALA A 421 -22.32 2.70 -9.72
CA ALA A 421 -22.29 1.84 -8.54
C ALA A 421 -23.70 1.57 -8.00
N LEU A 422 -23.95 0.33 -7.56
CA LEU A 422 -25.16 -0.03 -6.85
C LEU A 422 -25.00 0.31 -5.36
N VAL A 423 -25.76 1.29 -4.86
CA VAL A 423 -25.82 1.62 -3.43
C VAL A 423 -27.09 1.01 -2.83
N ARG A 424 -26.96 0.16 -1.81
CA ARG A 424 -28.11 -0.54 -1.20
C ARG A 424 -28.02 -0.54 0.31
N SER A 425 -29.11 -0.20 0.97
CA SER A 425 -29.25 -0.38 2.42
C SER A 425 -29.46 -1.86 2.74
N SER A 426 -28.73 -2.36 3.73
CA SER A 426 -28.91 -3.72 4.26
C SER A 426 -30.01 -3.81 5.32
N ALA A 427 -30.66 -2.70 5.70
CA ALA A 427 -31.58 -2.66 6.83
C ALA A 427 -32.82 -3.55 6.65
N SER A 428 -33.20 -3.84 5.40
CA SER A 428 -34.35 -4.67 5.05
C SER A 428 -33.97 -6.07 4.55
N LEU A 429 -32.69 -6.45 4.61
CA LEU A 429 -32.19 -7.70 4.01
C LEU A 429 -31.84 -8.72 5.10
N SER A 430 -32.16 -9.99 4.84
CA SER A 430 -31.61 -11.11 5.64
C SER A 430 -30.10 -11.22 5.41
N LEU A 431 -29.41 -12.00 6.25
CA LEU A 431 -27.98 -12.23 6.09
C LEU A 431 -27.68 -13.00 4.79
N GLU A 432 -28.52 -13.99 4.46
CA GLU A 432 -28.43 -14.79 3.23
C GLU A 432 -28.64 -13.95 1.98
N GLU A 433 -29.59 -13.00 2.01
CA GLU A 433 -29.81 -12.05 0.90
C GLU A 433 -28.61 -11.12 0.71
N GLN A 434 -27.98 -10.68 1.81
CA GLN A 434 -26.75 -9.89 1.76
C GLN A 434 -25.59 -10.69 1.14
N PHE A 435 -25.42 -11.95 1.57
CA PHE A 435 -24.40 -12.87 1.07
C PHE A 435 -24.55 -13.12 -0.43
N ALA A 436 -25.76 -13.49 -0.88
CA ALA A 436 -26.04 -13.75 -2.28
C ALA A 436 -25.73 -12.51 -3.16
N LEU A 437 -26.07 -11.31 -2.68
CA LEU A 437 -25.80 -10.07 -3.40
C LEU A 437 -24.30 -9.76 -3.49
N MET A 438 -23.56 -9.89 -2.38
CA MET A 438 -22.12 -9.65 -2.37
C MET A 438 -21.37 -10.67 -3.23
N GLU A 439 -21.75 -11.95 -3.13
CA GLU A 439 -21.16 -13.03 -3.93
C GLU A 439 -21.42 -12.84 -5.43
N GLN A 440 -22.63 -12.41 -5.81
CA GLN A 440 -22.97 -12.12 -7.21
C GLN A 440 -22.00 -11.09 -7.83
N PHE A 441 -21.70 -10.01 -7.11
CA PHE A 441 -20.76 -8.99 -7.58
C PHE A 441 -19.32 -9.50 -7.55
N TYR A 442 -18.92 -10.18 -6.47
CA TYR A 442 -17.58 -10.76 -6.35
C TYR A 442 -17.25 -11.70 -7.53
N ARG A 443 -18.17 -12.61 -7.87
CA ARG A 443 -17.99 -13.55 -9.00
C ARG A 443 -17.93 -12.88 -10.37
N GLN A 444 -18.40 -11.64 -10.49
CA GLN A 444 -18.25 -10.82 -11.70
C GLN A 444 -16.91 -10.08 -11.76
N GLY A 445 -16.00 -10.31 -10.82
CA GLY A 445 -14.74 -9.57 -10.73
C GLY A 445 -14.89 -8.15 -10.15
N LYS A 446 -16.06 -7.83 -9.56
CA LYS A 446 -16.38 -6.49 -9.09
C LYS A 446 -15.91 -6.22 -7.66
N PHE A 447 -15.79 -4.94 -7.33
CA PHE A 447 -15.42 -4.51 -5.98
C PHE A 447 -16.65 -4.19 -5.12
N VAL A 448 -16.76 -4.90 -4.00
CA VAL A 448 -17.85 -4.77 -3.03
C VAL A 448 -17.34 -4.07 -1.76
N VAL A 449 -18.07 -3.05 -1.31
CA VAL A 449 -17.88 -2.42 -0.01
C VAL A 449 -19.08 -2.72 0.88
N ARG A 450 -18.80 -3.38 2.00
CA ARG A 450 -19.74 -3.51 3.12
C ARG A 450 -19.46 -2.39 4.13
N LEU A 451 -20.32 -1.38 4.17
CA LEU A 451 -20.13 -0.20 5.00
C LEU A 451 -20.82 -0.34 6.36
N HIS A 452 -20.03 -0.39 7.43
CA HIS A 452 -20.46 -0.53 8.83
C HIS A 452 -20.30 0.79 9.60
N THR A 453 -21.17 1.05 10.58
CA THR A 453 -21.04 2.23 11.45
C THR A 453 -19.80 2.13 12.34
N GLY A 454 -19.18 3.27 12.65
CA GLY A 454 -18.03 3.35 13.55
C GLY A 454 -16.82 2.54 13.04
N ASP A 455 -16.29 1.69 13.90
CA ASP A 455 -15.26 0.72 13.57
C ASP A 455 -15.86 -0.71 13.51
N PRO A 456 -15.58 -1.51 12.47
CA PRO A 456 -16.18 -2.84 12.31
C PRO A 456 -15.84 -3.84 13.43
N SER A 457 -14.76 -3.63 14.18
CA SER A 457 -14.35 -4.51 15.28
C SER A 457 -15.24 -4.38 16.52
N ILE A 458 -16.04 -3.30 16.63
CA ILE A 458 -16.84 -3.01 17.82
C ILE A 458 -18.33 -3.19 17.49
N TYR A 459 -18.90 -4.33 17.93
CA TYR A 459 -20.31 -4.68 17.73
C TYR A 459 -20.79 -4.62 16.26
N GLY A 460 -19.88 -4.82 15.30
CA GLY A 460 -20.16 -4.71 13.88
C GLY A 460 -20.89 -5.90 13.25
N ALA A 461 -20.98 -7.05 13.94
CA ALA A 461 -21.54 -8.30 13.40
C ALA A 461 -20.91 -8.70 12.05
N ILE A 462 -19.58 -8.70 12.02
CA ILE A 462 -18.80 -9.01 10.82
C ILE A 462 -18.28 -10.46 10.78
N MET A 463 -18.35 -11.19 11.90
CA MET A 463 -17.83 -12.55 12.03
C MET A 463 -18.53 -13.51 11.08
N GLU A 464 -19.86 -13.48 11.01
CA GLU A 464 -20.65 -14.35 10.13
C GLU A 464 -20.36 -14.06 8.66
N GLN A 465 -20.09 -12.80 8.31
CA GLN A 465 -19.75 -12.39 6.96
C GLN A 465 -18.36 -12.91 6.56
N MET A 466 -17.38 -12.80 7.46
CA MET A 466 -16.04 -13.34 7.25
C MET A 466 -16.06 -14.86 7.08
N ALA A 467 -16.81 -15.58 7.92
CA ALA A 467 -16.96 -17.03 7.81
C ALA A 467 -17.56 -17.45 6.46
N PHE A 468 -18.54 -16.69 5.95
CA PHE A 468 -19.11 -16.90 4.62
C PHE A 468 -18.08 -16.66 3.51
N PHE A 469 -17.28 -15.59 3.62
CA PHE A 469 -16.22 -15.30 2.65
C PHE A 469 -15.13 -16.37 2.65
N ASP A 470 -14.69 -16.82 3.82
CA ASP A 470 -13.70 -17.89 3.98
C ASP A 470 -14.20 -19.19 3.34
N ALA A 471 -15.45 -19.58 3.60
CA ALA A 471 -16.05 -20.79 3.03
C ALA A 471 -16.19 -20.71 1.49
N GLY A 472 -16.39 -19.51 0.94
CA GLY A 472 -16.48 -19.27 -0.50
C GLY A 472 -15.13 -19.02 -1.19
N GLY A 473 -14.01 -19.03 -0.46
CA GLY A 473 -12.71 -18.63 -1.01
C GLY A 473 -12.69 -17.18 -1.53
N MET A 474 -13.50 -16.31 -0.92
CA MET A 474 -13.64 -14.91 -1.32
C MET A 474 -12.65 -14.05 -0.55
N GLU A 475 -11.79 -13.34 -1.27
CA GLU A 475 -10.84 -12.43 -0.64
C GLU A 475 -11.56 -11.19 -0.09
N TYR A 476 -11.28 -10.89 1.18
CA TYR A 476 -11.77 -9.68 1.83
C TYR A 476 -10.70 -9.01 2.69
N GLU A 477 -10.92 -7.73 2.98
CA GLU A 477 -10.14 -6.97 3.92
C GLU A 477 -11.02 -6.11 4.83
N ILE A 478 -10.50 -5.75 6.01
CA ILE A 478 -11.16 -4.84 6.94
C ILE A 478 -10.43 -3.50 6.90
N VAL A 479 -11.19 -2.42 6.67
CA VAL A 479 -10.71 -1.05 6.81
C VAL A 479 -11.23 -0.50 8.13
N PRO A 480 -10.34 -0.19 9.10
CA PRO A 480 -10.76 0.36 10.38
C PRO A 480 -11.43 1.72 10.22
N GLY A 481 -12.23 2.09 11.21
CA GLY A 481 -12.97 3.35 11.26
C GLY A 481 -12.81 4.07 12.59
N VAL A 482 -13.30 5.30 12.65
CA VAL A 482 -13.37 6.06 13.90
C VAL A 482 -14.61 5.60 14.68
N SER A 483 -14.43 5.04 15.88
CA SER A 483 -15.54 4.60 16.70
C SER A 483 -16.22 5.75 17.44
N SER A 484 -17.48 5.58 17.83
CA SER A 484 -18.26 6.62 18.50
C SER A 484 -17.69 7.06 19.85
N PHE A 485 -16.90 6.23 20.56
CA PHE A 485 -16.24 6.66 21.80
C PHE A 485 -15.14 7.70 21.54
N GLN A 486 -14.42 7.61 20.42
CA GLN A 486 -13.41 8.59 20.04
C GLN A 486 -14.09 9.91 19.64
N ALA A 487 -15.21 9.80 18.91
CA ALA A 487 -16.07 10.94 18.62
C ALA A 487 -16.59 11.58 19.92
N ALA A 488 -16.94 10.77 20.91
CA ALA A 488 -17.40 11.26 22.21
C ALA A 488 -16.29 11.99 22.95
N ALA A 489 -15.07 11.44 22.97
CA ALA A 489 -13.91 12.11 23.55
C ALA A 489 -13.68 13.49 22.91
N ALA A 490 -13.74 13.58 21.57
CA ALA A 490 -13.58 14.84 20.85
C ALA A 490 -14.70 15.85 21.15
N VAL A 491 -15.97 15.45 21.05
CA VAL A 491 -17.14 16.32 21.29
C VAL A 491 -17.23 16.74 22.76
N LEU A 492 -16.88 15.85 23.69
CA LEU A 492 -16.80 16.17 25.10
C LEU A 492 -15.56 17.00 25.45
N GLN A 493 -14.63 17.19 24.51
CA GLN A 493 -13.33 17.82 24.72
C GLN A 493 -12.61 17.19 25.92
N SER A 494 -12.54 15.86 25.94
CA SER A 494 -12.00 15.08 27.04
C SER A 494 -11.04 14.01 26.51
N GLN A 495 -9.98 13.77 27.27
CA GLN A 495 -9.11 12.61 27.09
C GLN A 495 -9.60 11.50 28.03
N PHE A 496 -9.92 10.32 27.50
CA PHE A 496 -10.49 9.23 28.31
C PHE A 496 -9.48 8.46 29.16
N THR A 497 -8.18 8.72 28.97
CA THR A 497 -7.10 8.29 29.86
C THR A 497 -6.34 9.51 30.35
N VAL A 498 -6.28 9.71 31.66
CA VAL A 498 -5.61 10.86 32.28
C VAL A 498 -4.58 10.33 33.28
N PRO A 499 -3.29 10.73 33.16
CA PRO A 499 -2.25 10.42 34.15
C PRO A 499 -2.73 10.61 35.58
N GLU A 500 -2.39 9.66 36.45
CA GLU A 500 -2.70 9.68 37.89
C GLU A 500 -4.20 9.64 38.24
N LYS A 501 -5.10 9.56 37.24
CA LYS A 501 -6.54 9.41 37.44
C LYS A 501 -7.07 8.10 36.87
N VAL A 502 -6.92 7.89 35.57
CA VAL A 502 -7.43 6.68 34.89
C VAL A 502 -6.59 6.36 33.65
N GLN A 503 -6.20 5.09 33.52
CA GLN A 503 -5.40 4.59 32.39
C GLN A 503 -6.14 3.53 31.57
N THR A 504 -7.43 3.36 31.84
CA THR A 504 -8.24 2.28 31.28
C THR A 504 -9.52 2.86 30.71
N ILE A 505 -9.89 2.37 29.52
CA ILE A 505 -11.19 2.62 28.90
C ILE A 505 -11.88 1.27 28.79
N ILE A 506 -13.11 1.18 29.28
CA ILE A 506 -13.96 -0.01 29.14
C ILE A 506 -15.01 0.29 28.07
N LEU A 507 -14.95 -0.43 26.96
CA LEU A 507 -15.98 -0.41 25.92
C LEU A 507 -16.90 -1.60 26.18
N THR A 508 -18.17 -1.35 26.49
CA THR A 508 -19.11 -2.42 26.87
C THR A 508 -20.54 -2.11 26.44
N ARG A 509 -21.46 -3.02 26.75
CA ARG A 509 -22.92 -2.85 26.65
C ARG A 509 -23.58 -3.45 27.90
N GLY A 510 -24.75 -2.95 28.26
CA GLY A 510 -25.61 -3.53 29.28
C GLY A 510 -26.31 -4.80 28.80
N SER A 511 -26.79 -5.58 29.77
CA SER A 511 -27.71 -6.70 29.57
C SER A 511 -29.10 -6.16 29.25
N GLY A 512 -29.35 -5.87 27.97
CA GLY A 512 -30.70 -5.61 27.47
C GLY A 512 -31.46 -6.92 27.25
N ARG A 513 -32.12 -7.06 26.09
CA ARG A 513 -32.78 -8.33 25.70
C ARG A 513 -31.80 -9.50 25.52
N THR A 514 -30.56 -9.21 25.14
CA THR A 514 -29.52 -10.22 24.95
C THR A 514 -28.59 -10.18 26.15
N PRO A 515 -28.43 -11.30 26.89
CA PRO A 515 -27.54 -11.34 28.03
C PRO A 515 -26.09 -11.07 27.62
N VAL A 516 -25.29 -10.60 28.57
CA VAL A 516 -23.82 -10.60 28.48
C VAL A 516 -23.29 -11.79 29.28
N PRO A 517 -22.07 -12.28 29.00
CA PRO A 517 -21.40 -13.24 29.88
C PRO A 517 -21.33 -12.71 31.31
N ASP A 518 -21.40 -13.59 32.33
CA ASP A 518 -21.45 -13.18 33.74
C ASP A 518 -20.29 -12.26 34.16
N LYS A 519 -19.10 -12.46 33.59
CA LYS A 519 -17.90 -11.64 33.85
C LYS A 519 -17.93 -10.27 33.18
N GLU A 520 -18.84 -10.04 32.25
CA GLU A 520 -19.01 -8.80 31.50
C GLU A 520 -20.21 -7.97 31.98
N ARG A 521 -20.84 -8.37 33.09
CA ARG A 521 -21.86 -7.56 33.76
C ARG A 521 -21.32 -6.18 34.13
N LEU A 522 -22.18 -5.16 34.08
CA LEU A 522 -21.74 -3.78 34.29
C LEU A 522 -21.21 -3.57 35.70
N SER A 523 -21.83 -4.18 36.71
CA SER A 523 -21.34 -4.10 38.09
C SER A 523 -19.91 -4.69 38.23
N GLU A 524 -19.64 -5.84 37.61
CA GLU A 524 -18.29 -6.45 37.65
C GLU A 524 -17.24 -5.54 37.01
N LEU A 525 -17.55 -4.93 35.86
CA LEU A 525 -16.68 -3.99 35.16
C LEU A 525 -16.53 -2.66 35.92
N ALA A 526 -17.57 -2.21 36.62
CA ALA A 526 -17.59 -0.96 37.36
C ALA A 526 -16.63 -0.93 38.55
N ARG A 527 -16.21 -2.09 39.07
CA ARG A 527 -15.21 -2.19 40.15
C ARG A 527 -13.90 -1.47 39.83
N ALA A 528 -13.50 -1.44 38.55
CA ALA A 528 -12.28 -0.78 38.12
C ALA A 528 -12.36 0.75 38.19
N ARG A 529 -13.58 1.32 38.27
CA ARG A 529 -13.83 2.78 38.22
C ARG A 529 -13.15 3.50 37.04
N ALA A 530 -12.96 2.78 35.95
CA ALA A 530 -12.34 3.28 34.74
C ALA A 530 -13.28 4.21 33.95
N THR A 531 -12.79 4.85 32.90
CA THR A 531 -13.71 5.53 31.97
C THR A 531 -14.50 4.45 31.24
N MET A 532 -15.83 4.49 31.32
CA MET A 532 -16.70 3.49 30.71
C MET A 532 -17.53 4.10 29.58
N CYS A 533 -17.50 3.48 28.40
CA CYS A 533 -18.31 3.82 27.25
C CYS A 533 -19.29 2.68 26.97
N ILE A 534 -20.57 2.94 27.18
CA ILE A 534 -21.63 1.92 27.16
C ILE A 534 -22.49 2.12 25.91
N TYR A 535 -22.41 1.12 25.03
CA TYR A 535 -23.13 1.04 23.76
C TYR A 535 -24.48 0.35 23.96
N LEU A 536 -25.44 0.60 23.06
CA LEU A 536 -26.70 -0.17 22.93
C LEU A 536 -27.56 -0.27 24.21
N SER A 537 -27.40 0.67 25.16
CA SER A 537 -27.94 0.50 26.53
C SER A 537 -28.84 1.62 27.02
N ALA A 538 -29.09 2.66 26.21
CA ALA A 538 -29.90 3.81 26.65
C ALA A 538 -31.35 3.42 27.01
N GLU A 539 -31.93 2.41 26.36
CA GLU A 539 -33.27 1.90 26.73
C GLU A 539 -33.32 1.30 28.14
N TRP A 540 -32.20 0.74 28.63
CA TRP A 540 -32.04 0.10 29.95
C TRP A 540 -31.26 1.00 30.92
N SER A 541 -31.47 2.31 30.83
CA SER A 541 -30.71 3.29 31.61
C SER A 541 -30.93 3.20 33.13
N ASP A 542 -32.08 2.67 33.58
CA ASP A 542 -32.36 2.42 34.99
C ASP A 542 -31.47 1.31 35.55
N GLU A 543 -31.38 0.18 34.84
CA GLU A 543 -30.51 -0.95 35.21
C GLU A 543 -29.03 -0.58 35.12
N VAL A 544 -28.63 0.15 34.07
CA VAL A 544 -27.27 0.67 33.92
C VAL A 544 -26.92 1.56 35.11
N GLN A 545 -27.78 2.52 35.47
CA GLN A 545 -27.55 3.39 36.62
C GLN A 545 -27.41 2.57 37.91
N PHE A 546 -28.32 1.62 38.14
CA PHE A 546 -28.32 0.77 39.32
C PHE A 546 -27.01 -0.03 39.46
N GLU A 547 -26.60 -0.77 38.42
CA GLU A 547 -25.38 -1.59 38.46
C GLU A 547 -24.11 -0.75 38.65
N LEU A 548 -24.04 0.43 38.02
CA LEU A 548 -22.87 1.29 38.15
C LEU A 548 -22.77 1.92 39.55
N LEU A 549 -23.89 2.27 40.18
CA LEU A 549 -23.93 2.84 41.54
C LEU A 549 -23.48 1.86 42.63
N GLU A 550 -23.37 0.56 42.34
CA GLU A 550 -22.77 -0.41 43.25
C GLU A 550 -21.28 -0.10 43.52
N HIS A 551 -20.60 0.53 42.56
CA HIS A 551 -19.14 0.75 42.63
C HIS A 551 -18.69 2.18 42.32
N TYR A 552 -19.33 2.91 41.42
CA TYR A 552 -19.02 4.32 41.14
C TYR A 552 -19.66 5.26 42.17
N PRO A 553 -18.98 6.35 42.56
CA PRO A 553 -19.60 7.42 43.34
C PRO A 553 -20.85 8.00 42.65
N PRO A 554 -21.92 8.36 43.39
CA PRO A 554 -23.14 8.96 42.83
C PRO A 554 -22.90 10.24 42.01
N ASP A 555 -21.88 11.02 42.38
CA ASP A 555 -21.48 12.26 41.72
C ASP A 555 -20.55 12.06 40.51
N THR A 556 -20.24 10.81 40.15
CA THR A 556 -19.42 10.50 38.97
C THR A 556 -20.00 11.18 37.73
N PRO A 557 -19.21 11.97 36.99
CA PRO A 557 -19.69 12.61 35.77
C PRO A 557 -20.17 11.61 34.73
N VAL A 558 -21.29 11.93 34.09
CA VAL A 558 -21.85 11.16 32.96
C VAL A 558 -22.19 12.04 31.78
N ALA A 559 -22.16 11.47 30.59
CA ALA A 559 -22.67 12.08 29.37
C ALA A 559 -23.54 11.11 28.58
N VAL A 560 -24.69 11.60 28.12
CA VAL A 560 -25.57 10.93 27.15
C VAL A 560 -25.29 11.57 25.80
N CYS A 561 -24.71 10.80 24.88
CA CYS A 561 -24.24 11.30 23.60
C CYS A 561 -25.07 10.70 22.46
N TYR A 562 -25.93 11.50 21.84
CA TYR A 562 -26.79 11.08 20.73
C TYR A 562 -26.20 11.51 19.39
N ARG A 563 -26.05 10.54 18.47
CA ARG A 563 -25.63 10.77 17.06
C ARG A 563 -24.45 11.74 16.94
N LEU A 564 -23.39 11.47 17.69
CA LEU A 564 -22.18 12.29 17.67
C LEU A 564 -21.69 12.48 16.24
N THR A 565 -21.34 13.71 15.86
CA THR A 565 -20.87 14.14 14.53
C THR A 565 -21.94 14.17 13.43
N TRP A 566 -23.19 13.83 13.74
CA TRP A 566 -24.30 14.08 12.82
C TRP A 566 -24.78 15.53 12.96
N ASP A 567 -25.49 16.04 11.96
CA ASP A 567 -26.08 17.39 12.00
C ASP A 567 -27.03 17.59 13.20
N ASP A 568 -27.70 16.52 13.66
CA ASP A 568 -28.65 16.52 14.77
C ASP A 568 -28.04 16.05 16.11
N GLN A 569 -26.71 16.09 16.22
CA GLN A 569 -25.96 15.75 17.43
C GLN A 569 -26.53 16.46 18.67
N GLN A 570 -26.67 15.71 19.75
CA GLN A 570 -27.03 16.26 21.07
C GLN A 570 -26.26 15.58 22.19
N VAL A 571 -25.86 16.36 23.19
CA VAL A 571 -25.10 15.88 24.35
C VAL A 571 -25.72 16.44 25.63
N TRP A 572 -26.04 15.53 26.55
CA TRP A 572 -26.48 15.89 27.90
C TRP A 572 -25.42 15.46 28.90
N ARG A 573 -25.07 16.34 29.84
CA ARG A 573 -24.09 16.06 30.90
C ARG A 573 -24.77 16.11 32.25
N GLY A 574 -24.34 15.24 33.16
CA GLY A 574 -24.88 15.16 34.51
C GLY A 574 -24.03 14.30 35.43
N ARG A 575 -24.69 13.73 36.43
CA ARG A 575 -24.11 12.83 37.43
C ARG A 575 -24.73 11.44 37.30
N LEU A 576 -24.01 10.42 37.80
CA LEU A 576 -24.44 9.03 37.70
C LEU A 576 -25.78 8.77 38.40
N ASP A 577 -26.03 9.38 39.55
CA ASP A 577 -27.31 9.30 40.26
C ASP A 577 -28.52 9.88 39.49
N GLY A 578 -28.25 10.69 38.46
CA GLY A 578 -29.26 11.25 37.56
C GLY A 578 -29.25 10.67 36.14
N LEU A 579 -28.50 9.62 35.85
CA LEU A 579 -28.31 9.09 34.49
C LEU A 579 -29.63 8.72 33.80
N SER A 580 -30.50 7.94 34.47
CA SER A 580 -31.80 7.53 33.93
C SER A 580 -32.70 8.73 33.65
N ALA A 581 -32.75 9.70 34.57
CA ALA A 581 -33.51 10.94 34.38
C ALA A 581 -32.99 11.73 33.16
N LEU A 582 -31.67 11.78 32.97
CA LEU A 582 -31.01 12.45 31.85
C LEU A 582 -31.37 11.79 30.51
N VAL A 583 -31.37 10.44 30.47
CA VAL A 583 -31.79 9.69 29.28
C VAL A 583 -33.27 9.92 28.97
N ARG A 584 -34.16 9.88 29.96
CA ARG A 584 -35.59 10.18 29.79
C ARG A 584 -35.82 11.61 29.29
N GLN A 585 -35.09 12.58 29.83
CA GLN A 585 -35.14 13.98 29.39
C GLN A 585 -34.72 14.14 27.93
N SER A 586 -33.71 13.38 27.49
CA SER A 586 -33.25 13.42 26.09
C SER A 586 -34.32 12.92 25.10
N GLY A 587 -35.19 12.01 25.54
CA GLY A 587 -36.12 11.29 24.68
C GLY A 587 -35.44 10.38 23.64
N LYS A 588 -34.14 10.08 23.80
CA LYS A 588 -33.34 9.29 22.85
C LYS A 588 -32.97 7.92 23.44
N THR A 589 -33.32 6.85 22.73
CA THR A 589 -33.02 5.47 23.14
C THR A 589 -32.19 4.68 22.12
N ARG A 590 -32.04 5.20 20.89
CA ARG A 590 -31.25 4.59 19.81
C ARG A 590 -30.10 5.50 19.41
N THR A 591 -29.02 4.93 18.87
CA THR A 591 -27.82 5.68 18.46
C THR A 591 -27.29 6.60 19.57
N VAL A 592 -27.34 6.12 20.81
CA VAL A 592 -26.84 6.79 22.02
C VAL A 592 -25.63 6.03 22.54
N LEU A 593 -24.57 6.77 22.86
CA LEU A 593 -23.45 6.29 23.67
C LEU A 593 -23.54 6.94 25.05
N LEU A 594 -23.46 6.13 26.11
CA LEU A 594 -23.30 6.63 27.47
C LEU A 594 -21.82 6.65 27.83
N VAL A 595 -21.33 7.76 28.37
CA VAL A 595 -19.96 7.87 28.87
C VAL A 595 -20.01 8.15 30.36
N VAL A 596 -19.28 7.38 31.16
CA VAL A 596 -19.22 7.49 32.62
C VAL A 596 -17.77 7.58 33.04
N GLY A 597 -17.42 8.56 33.87
CA GLY A 597 -16.08 8.65 34.47
C GLY A 597 -15.62 10.07 34.77
N GLU A 598 -14.67 10.18 35.70
CA GLU A 598 -14.12 11.45 36.20
C GLU A 598 -13.38 12.29 35.15
N VAL A 599 -13.05 11.70 33.99
CA VAL A 599 -12.38 12.38 32.88
C VAL A 599 -13.27 13.40 32.18
N ILE A 600 -14.59 13.26 32.29
CA ILE A 600 -15.52 14.20 31.67
C ILE A 600 -15.40 15.55 32.39
N GLY A 601 -14.82 16.54 31.71
CA GLY A 601 -14.56 17.86 32.28
C GLY A 601 -13.24 17.99 33.06
N ALA A 602 -12.40 16.96 33.11
CA ALA A 602 -11.07 17.06 33.72
C ALA A 602 -10.15 18.00 32.94
N ARG A 603 -9.49 18.93 33.66
CA ARG A 603 -8.56 19.95 33.08
C ARG A 603 -7.22 20.09 33.84
N GLY A 604 -6.97 19.24 34.84
CA GLY A 604 -5.78 19.31 35.69
C GLY A 604 -4.86 18.09 35.56
N GLY A 605 -3.56 18.29 35.80
CA GLY A 605 -2.49 17.29 35.68
C GLY A 605 -1.57 17.55 34.49
N ARG A 606 -0.25 17.54 34.71
CA ARG A 606 0.77 17.67 33.64
C ARG A 606 1.39 16.29 33.38
N SER A 607 1.38 15.85 32.13
CA SER A 607 2.07 14.61 31.75
C SER A 607 3.57 14.76 31.89
N LYS A 608 4.24 13.76 32.49
CA LYS A 608 5.71 13.69 32.56
C LYS A 608 6.38 13.67 31.19
N LEU A 609 5.67 13.25 30.14
CA LEU A 609 6.18 13.32 28.75
C LEU A 609 6.63 14.74 28.37
N TYR A 610 5.93 15.75 28.87
CA TYR A 610 6.21 17.16 28.60
C TYR A 610 6.95 17.84 29.76
N ASP A 611 7.41 17.08 30.74
CA ASP A 611 8.22 17.61 31.83
C ASP A 611 9.66 17.78 31.34
N PRO A 612 10.25 18.99 31.42
CA PRO A 612 11.61 19.25 30.95
C PRO A 612 12.65 18.38 31.67
N SER A 613 12.38 17.96 32.91
CA SER A 613 13.26 17.08 33.68
C SER A 613 13.17 15.61 33.28
N PHE A 614 12.23 15.23 32.41
CA PHE A 614 12.00 13.85 32.03
C PHE A 614 12.75 13.46 30.75
N THR A 615 13.75 12.59 30.91
CA THR A 615 14.50 11.96 29.81
C THR A 615 13.68 10.88 29.13
N HIS A 616 13.66 10.87 27.80
CA HIS A 616 13.15 9.77 26.98
C HIS A 616 14.01 9.60 25.72
N GLY A 617 13.74 8.58 24.90
CA GLY A 617 14.58 8.19 23.76
C GLY A 617 14.82 9.24 22.65
N PHE A 618 14.20 10.42 22.75
CA PHE A 618 14.37 11.53 21.80
C PHE A 618 14.77 12.85 22.46
N ARG A 619 14.90 12.87 23.81
CA ARG A 619 15.23 14.09 24.55
C ARG A 619 15.82 13.74 25.90
N GLU A 620 17.03 14.23 26.17
CA GLU A 620 17.56 14.24 27.53
C GLU A 620 16.79 15.23 28.39
N GLY A 621 16.46 14.84 29.62
CA GLY A 621 15.85 15.72 30.60
C GLY A 621 16.88 16.76 31.04
N HIS A 622 16.46 18.02 31.04
CA HIS A 622 17.28 19.12 31.53
C HIS A 622 16.67 19.58 32.86
N GLY A 623 17.50 19.76 33.89
CA GLY A 623 17.06 20.29 35.17
C GLY A 623 16.33 21.63 35.00
N ALA A 624 15.30 21.85 35.81
CA ALA A 624 14.47 23.07 35.78
C ALA A 624 15.29 24.34 36.05
#